data_AF-A0A0M1N494-F1
#
_entry.id   AF-A0A0M1N494-F1
#
_cell.length_a   1.000
_cell.length_b   1.000
_cell.length_c   1.000
_cell.angle_alpha   90.00
_cell.angle_beta   90.00
_cell.angle_gamma   90.00
#
_symmetry.space_group_name_H-M   'P 1'
#
loop_
_entity.id
_entity.type
_entity.pdbx_description
1 polymer ?
#
loop_
_entity_poly.entity_id
_entity_poly.type
_entity_poly.pdbx_seq_one_letter_code
_entity_poly.pdbx_strand_id
1 'polypeptide(L)' 'METKEGIKFNIERERHKLHIMKQRYREFNHPKVLGQSLVLDELINKYNRFLKENKPIA' A
#
# COMPACT_ATOMS: atom_id res chain seq x y z
N MET A 1 -10.97 3.46 15.25
CA MET A 1 -9.84 4.30 14.80
C MET A 1 -8.89 3.42 14.01
N GLU A 2 -8.42 3.85 12.85
CA GLU A 2 -7.34 3.13 12.15
C GLU A 2 -6.04 3.26 12.94
N THR A 3 -5.43 2.12 13.28
CA THR A 3 -4.14 2.06 13.96
C THR A 3 -3.00 1.98 12.94
N LYS A 4 -1.80 2.35 13.36
CA LYS A 4 -0.56 2.16 12.58
C LYS A 4 -0.44 0.72 12.07
N GLU A 5 -0.71 -0.24 12.95
CA GLU A 5 -0.65 -1.67 12.68
C GLU A 5 -1.72 -2.10 11.68
N GLY A 6 -2.93 -1.54 11.76
CA GLY A 6 -4.01 -1.78 10.81
C GLY A 6 -3.67 -1.28 9.40
N ILE A 7 -3.07 -0.09 9.28
CA ILE A 7 -2.62 0.44 7.99
C ILE A 7 -1.48 -0.41 7.43
N LYS A 8 -0.52 -0.80 8.27
CA LYS A 8 0.59 -1.68 7.87
C LYS A 8 0.09 -3.05 7.38
N PHE A 9 -0.89 -3.64 8.07
CA PHE A 9 -1.52 -4.89 7.64
C PHE A 9 -2.18 -4.76 6.26
N ASN A 10 -2.90 -3.66 6.02
CA ASN A 10 -3.51 -3.39 4.73
C ASN A 10 -2.47 -3.23 3.61
N ILE A 11 -1.34 -2.55 3.88
CA ILE A 11 -0.21 -2.44 2.94
C ILE A 11 0.29 -3.83 2.54
N GLU A 12 0.57 -4.70 3.50
CA GLU A 12 1.09 -6.04 3.20
C GLU A 12 0.08 -6.92 2.45
N ARG A 13 -1.21 -6.79 2.76
CA ARG A 13 -2.27 -7.48 2.02
C ARG A 13 -2.31 -7.04 0.54
N GLU A 14 -2.30 -5.73 0.29
CA GLU A 14 -2.35 -5.21 -1.08
C GLU A 14 -1.02 -5.45 -1.83
N ARG A 15 0.12 -5.49 -1.13
CA ARG A 15 1.42 -5.91 -1.69
C ARG A 15 1.37 -7.36 -2.18
N HIS A 16 0.78 -8.26 -1.40
CA HIS A 16 0.64 -9.67 -1.79
C HIS A 16 -0.25 -9.83 -3.02
N LYS A 17 -1.38 -9.10 -3.08
CA LYS A 17 -2.24 -9.07 -4.27
C LYS A 17 -1.51 -8.57 -5.51
N LEU A 18 -0.76 -7.47 -5.39
CA LEU A 18 0.03 -6.94 -6.50
C LEU A 18 1.05 -7.96 -7.00
N HIS A 19 1.71 -8.68 -6.09
CA HIS A 19 2.64 -9.76 -6.44
C HIS A 19 1.95 -10.87 -7.25
N ILE A 20 0.80 -11.37 -6.78
CA ILE A 20 0.01 -12.39 -7.50
C ILE A 20 -0.40 -11.87 -8.88
N MET A 21 -0.86 -10.63 -8.98
CA MET A 21 -1.27 -10.04 -10.24
C MET A 21 -0.11 -9.90 -11.22
N LYS A 22 1.07 -9.47 -10.76
CA LYS A 22 2.29 -9.45 -11.56
C LYS A 22 2.63 -10.84 -12.08
N GLN A 23 2.57 -11.88 -11.24
CA GLN A 23 2.82 -13.27 -11.69
C GLN A 23 1.80 -13.72 -12.74
N ARG A 24 0.51 -13.37 -12.56
CA ARG A 24 -0.56 -13.72 -13.48
C ARG A 24 -0.43 -13.04 -14.84
N TYR A 25 -0.16 -11.74 -14.85
CA TYR A 25 -0.08 -10.93 -16.07
C TYR A 25 1.31 -10.89 -16.68
N ARG A 26 2.33 -11.40 -15.98
CA ARG A 26 3.77 -11.44 -16.34
C ARG A 26 4.43 -10.07 -16.54
N GLU A 27 3.66 -9.00 -16.60
CA GLU A 27 4.12 -7.64 -16.86
C GLU A 27 3.55 -6.65 -15.84
N PHE A 28 4.35 -5.64 -15.48
CA PHE A 28 3.91 -4.56 -14.60
C PHE A 28 3.02 -3.53 -15.31
N ASN A 29 3.12 -3.41 -16.63
CA ASN A 29 2.40 -2.41 -17.43
C ASN A 29 0.94 -2.79 -17.71
N HIS A 30 0.52 -3.98 -17.28
CA HIS A 30 -0.86 -4.39 -17.44
C HIS A 30 -1.79 -3.43 -16.63
N PRO A 31 -2.86 -2.87 -17.22
CA PRO A 31 -3.67 -1.83 -16.58
C PRO A 31 -4.19 -2.21 -15.18
N LYS A 32 -4.52 -3.49 -14.98
CA LYS A 32 -4.94 -4.00 -13.66
C LYS A 32 -3.80 -4.00 -12.62
N VAL A 33 -2.57 -4.30 -13.03
CA VAL A 33 -1.39 -4.27 -12.15
C VAL A 33 -1.09 -2.83 -11.76
N LEU A 34 -1.15 -1.90 -12.72
CA LEU A 34 -1.00 -0.46 -12.47
C LEU A 34 -2.08 0.07 -11.51
N GLY A 35 -3.34 -0.30 -11.73
CA GLY A 35 -4.44 0.08 -10.82
C GLY A 35 -4.23 -0.45 -9.40
N GLN A 36 -3.74 -1.68 -9.26
CA GLN A 36 -3.42 -2.24 -7.94
C GLN A 36 -2.21 -1.55 -7.29
N SER A 37 -1.22 -1.10 -8.07
CA SER A 37 -0.10 -0.30 -7.57
C SER A 37 -0.58 1.03 -6.98
N LEU A 38 -1.53 1.71 -7.62
CA LEU A 38 -2.09 2.96 -7.09
C LEU A 38 -2.75 2.77 -5.71
N VAL A 39 -3.50 1.68 -5.53
CA VAL A 39 -4.11 1.34 -4.22
C VAL A 39 -3.04 1.13 -3.15
N LEU A 40 -1.95 0.44 -3.50
CA LEU A 40 -0.84 0.21 -2.59
C LEU A 40 -0.13 1.53 -2.23
N ASP A 41 0.07 2.41 -3.21
CA ASP A 41 0.70 3.72 -3.00
C ASP A 41 -0.15 4.63 -2.12
N GLU A 42 -1.47 4.63 -2.27
CA GLU A 42 -2.37 5.38 -1.38
C GLU A 42 -2.26 4.92 0.08
N LEU A 43 -2.17 3.61 0.31
CA LEU A 43 -2.00 3.05 1.65
C LEU A 43 -0.64 3.41 2.26
N ILE A 44 0.43 3.35 1.45
CA ILE A 44 1.78 3.78 1.89
C ILE A 44 1.78 5.27 2.23
N ASN A 45 1.18 6.10 1.39
CA ASN A 45 1.07 7.54 1.64
C ASN A 45 0.26 7.84 2.90
N LYS A 46 -0.81 7.08 3.15
CA LYS A 46 -1.60 7.17 4.38
C LYS A 46 -0.78 6.80 5.62
N TYR A 47 -0.03 5.71 5.56
CA TYR A 47 0.88 5.31 6.64
C TYR A 47 1.94 6.39 6.92
N ASN A 48 2.53 6.95 5.87
CA ASN A 48 3.52 8.01 6.00
C ASN A 48 2.94 9.29 6.63
N ARG A 49 1.71 9.68 6.27
CA ARG A 49 0.99 10.80 6.91
C ARG A 49 0.74 10.53 8.38
N PHE A 50 0.23 9.33 8.71
CA PHE A 50 0.03 8.92 10.10
C PHE A 50 1.32 9.05 10.92
N LEU A 51 2.46 8.60 10.39
CA LEU A 51 3.75 8.73 11.09
C LEU A 51 4.23 10.18 11.24
N LYS A 52 3.92 11.06 10.28
CA LYS A 52 4.25 12.49 10.35
C LYS A 52 3.39 13.23 11.37
N GLU A 53 2.10 12.93 11.45
CA GLU A 53 1.16 13.55 12.39
C GLU A 53 1.39 13.08 13.83
N ASN A 54 1.89 11.86 14.01
CA ASN A 54 2.21 11.29 15.33
C ASN A 54 3.69 11.47 15.71
N LYS A 55 4.43 12.34 15.04
CA LYS A 55 5.80 12.69 15.45
C LYS A 55 5.69 13.57 16.71
N PRO A 56 6.37 13.23 17.82
CA PRO A 56 6.42 14.13 18.96
C PRO A 56 7.07 15.44 18.50
N ILE A 57 6.43 16.56 18.85
CA ILE A 57 7.01 17.89 18.70
C ILE A 57 8.27 17.88 19.58
N ALA A 58 9.43 18.05 18.95
CA ALA A 58 10.72 18.12 19.62
C ALA A 58 10.85 19.40 20.43
#